data_AF-A0A9X0QC44-F1
#
_entry.id   AF-A0A9X0QC44-F1
#
_cell.length_a   1.000
_cell.length_b   1.000
_cell.length_c   1.000
_cell.angle_alpha   90.00
_cell.angle_beta   90.00
_cell.angle_gamma   90.00
#
_symmetry.space_group_name_H-M   'P 1'
#
loop_
_entity.id
_entity.type
_entity.pdbx_description
1 polymer ?
#
loop_
_entity_poly.entity_id
_entity_poly.type
_entity_poly.pdbx_seq_one_letter_code
_entity_poly.pdbx_strand_id
1 'polypeptide(L)'
;MSTIITFDARSGRILGIHHGSADEERARKSAQHHSKVSAEHIDLLTTDAVELDKSKRYKVDVGRKTLVPTEAGEEGVWFGFGSTGRTNQSNPA
;
A
#
# COMPACT_ATOMS: atom_id res chain seq x y z
N MET A 1 -0.60 15.90 2.13
CA MET A 1 -1.82 15.10 1.87
C MET A 1 -1.50 13.72 2.40
N SER A 2 -2.21 13.26 3.42
CA SER A 2 -1.89 11.99 4.08
C SER A 2 -2.22 10.80 3.18
N THR A 3 -1.36 9.80 3.21
CA THR A 3 -1.57 8.48 2.60
C THR A 3 -1.65 7.46 3.72
N ILE A 4 -2.75 6.71 3.75
CA ILE A 4 -2.97 5.61 4.68
C ILE A 4 -2.62 4.32 3.97
N ILE A 5 -1.72 3.55 4.56
CA ILE A 5 -1.23 2.29 4.02
C ILE A 5 -1.67 1.20 4.96
N THR A 6 -2.44 0.26 4.45
CA THR A 6 -2.79 -0.95 5.20
C THR A 6 -1.78 -2.04 4.87
N PHE A 7 -1.29 -2.75 5.89
CA PHE A 7 -0.30 -3.79 5.73
C PHE A 7 -0.57 -4.97 6.67
N ASP A 8 -0.09 -6.16 6.31
CA ASP A 8 -0.09 -7.33 7.18
C ASP A 8 1.00 -7.16 8.23
N ALA A 9 0.60 -7.06 9.49
CA ALA A 9 1.48 -6.79 10.63
C ALA A 9 2.49 -7.90 10.92
N ARG A 10 2.35 -9.09 10.31
CA ARG A 10 3.27 -10.22 10.50
C ARG A 10 4.43 -10.17 9.51
N SER A 11 4.13 -9.77 8.27
CA SER A 11 5.08 -9.82 7.15
C SER A 11 5.54 -8.44 6.68
N GLY A 12 4.86 -7.36 7.07
CA GLY A 12 5.11 -6.02 6.53
C GLY A 12 4.62 -5.84 5.09
N ARG A 13 3.88 -6.83 4.57
CA ARG A 13 3.34 -6.82 3.22
C ARG A 13 2.21 -5.79 3.12
N ILE A 14 2.34 -4.87 2.18
CA ILE A 14 1.30 -3.87 1.90
C ILE A 14 0.09 -4.55 1.28
N LEU A 15 -1.08 -4.29 1.86
CA LEU A 15 -2.38 -4.81 1.47
C LEU A 15 -3.19 -3.79 0.66
N GLY A 16 -3.02 -2.50 0.95
CA GLY A 16 -3.74 -1.42 0.29
C GLY A 16 -3.14 -0.05 0.58
N ILE A 17 -3.38 0.90 -0.32
CA ILE A 17 -2.91 2.28 -0.23
C ILE A 17 -4.11 3.20 -0.50
N HIS A 18 -4.34 4.15 0.40
CA HIS A 18 -5.45 5.10 0.35
C HIS A 18 -4.89 6.52 0.43
N HIS A 19 -5.06 7.29 -0.64
CA HIS A 19 -4.62 8.70 -0.68
C HIS A 19 -5.74 9.64 -0.24
N GLY A 20 -5.42 10.62 0.61
CA GLY A 20 -6.36 11.66 1.07
C GLY A 20 -7.00 11.35 2.43
N SER A 21 -8.10 12.05 2.74
CA SER A 21 -8.88 11.91 3.98
C SER A 21 -9.68 10.61 4.03
N ALA A 22 -9.05 9.47 3.72
CA ALA A 22 -9.67 8.18 3.93
C ALA A 22 -9.79 7.94 5.44
N ASP A 23 -10.96 7.47 5.86
CA ASP A 23 -11.18 7.03 7.23
C ASP A 23 -10.40 5.73 7.49
N GLU A 24 -9.68 5.62 8.60
CA GLU A 24 -8.86 4.44 8.92
C GLU A 24 -9.71 3.16 8.92
N GLU A 25 -10.96 3.24 9.36
CA GLU A 25 -11.89 2.11 9.34
C GLU A 25 -12.22 1.67 7.91
N ARG A 26 -12.40 2.63 6.99
CA ARG A 26 -12.66 2.35 5.58
C ARG A 26 -11.44 1.69 4.92
N ALA A 27 -10.24 2.14 5.27
CA ALA A 27 -9.00 1.54 4.79
C ALA A 27 -8.87 0.08 5.27
N ARG A 28 -9.09 -0.19 6.56
CA ARG A 28 -9.07 -1.56 7.12
C ARG A 28 -10.09 -2.48 6.45
N LYS A 29 -11.34 -2.04 6.30
CA LYS A 29 -12.41 -2.83 5.66
C LYS A 29 -12.06 -3.17 4.21
N SER A 30 -11.49 -2.21 3.47
CA SER A 30 -11.02 -2.43 2.11
C SER A 30 -9.89 -3.45 2.06
N ALA A 31 -8.88 -3.32 2.92
CA ALA A 31 -7.76 -4.26 2.99
C ALA A 31 -8.21 -5.69 3.33
N GLN A 32 -9.12 -5.82 4.30
CA GLN A 32 -9.70 -7.11 4.71
C GLN A 32 -10.44 -7.78 3.55
N HIS A 33 -11.27 -7.02 2.84
CA HIS A 33 -12.04 -7.53 1.70
C HIS A 33 -11.13 -8.03 0.57
N HIS A 34 -10.01 -7.34 0.32
CA HIS A 34 -9.10 -7.68 -0.79
C HIS A 34 -8.04 -8.74 -0.44
N SER A 35 -7.64 -8.88 0.83
CA SER A 35 -6.37 -9.54 1.15
C SER A 35 -6.48 -10.94 1.77
N LYS A 36 -7.67 -11.47 2.07
CA LYS A 36 -7.84 -12.72 2.84
C LYS A 36 -7.08 -12.73 4.19
N VAL A 37 -6.60 -11.57 4.66
CA VAL A 37 -5.91 -11.39 5.93
C VAL A 37 -6.98 -11.07 6.98
N SER A 38 -6.93 -11.73 8.14
CA SER A 38 -7.83 -11.42 9.26
C SER A 38 -7.63 -10.00 9.75
N ALA A 39 -8.70 -9.32 10.14
CA ALA A 39 -8.65 -7.92 10.58
C ALA A 39 -7.65 -7.66 11.72
N GLU A 40 -7.43 -8.65 12.60
CA GLU A 40 -6.45 -8.58 13.70
C GLU A 40 -4.99 -8.45 13.23
N HIS A 41 -4.70 -8.87 12.00
CA HIS A 41 -3.37 -8.81 11.40
C HIS A 41 -3.21 -7.61 10.46
N ILE A 42 -4.22 -6.76 10.32
CA ILE A 42 -4.18 -5.57 9.46
C ILE A 42 -3.86 -4.36 10.34
N ASP A 43 -2.70 -3.77 10.12
CA ASP A 43 -2.29 -2.52 10.76
C ASP A 43 -2.20 -1.39 9.72
N LEU A 44 -2.13 -0.14 10.18
CA LEU A 44 -2.06 1.03 9.32
C LEU A 44 -0.83 1.85 9.59
N LEU A 45 -0.32 2.42 8.52
CA LEU A 45 0.74 3.40 8.52
C LEU A 45 0.26 4.64 7.78
N THR A 46 0.29 5.78 8.46
CA THR A 46 0.01 7.08 7.85
C THR A 46 1.32 7.75 7.50
N THR A 47 1.48 8.14 6.24
CA THR A 47 2.69 8.80 5.72
C THR A 47 2.29 9.94 4.79
N ASP A 48 3.14 10.96 4.64
CA ASP A 48 2.89 12.01 3.65
C ASP A 48 3.27 11.53 2.25
N ALA A 49 2.30 11.62 1.34
CA ALA A 49 2.40 11.24 -0.06
C ALA A 49 3.65 11.78 -0.79
N VAL A 50 4.15 12.94 -0.33
CA VAL A 50 5.22 13.71 -0.97
C VAL A 50 6.58 13.04 -0.80
N GLU A 51 6.76 12.20 0.22
CA GLU A 51 8.06 11.58 0.52
C GLU A 51 8.32 10.27 -0.24
N LEU A 52 7.34 9.78 -1.02
CA LEU A 52 7.44 8.49 -1.71
C LEU A 52 7.89 8.65 -3.17
N ASP A 53 9.07 8.09 -3.46
CA ASP A 53 9.68 8.07 -4.78
C ASP A 53 8.97 7.04 -5.66
N LYS A 54 8.37 7.51 -6.74
CA LYS A 54 7.58 6.69 -7.68
C LYS A 54 8.43 5.66 -8.43
N SER A 55 9.76 5.83 -8.41
CA SER A 55 10.73 4.93 -9.05
C SER A 55 11.21 3.82 -8.12
N LYS A 56 10.69 3.77 -6.89
CA LYS A 56 11.04 2.77 -5.90
C LYS A 56 9.83 1.94 -5.49
N ARG A 57 10.11 0.68 -5.17
CA ARG A 57 9.19 -0.19 -4.45
C ARG A 57 9.43 0.00 -2.97
N TYR A 58 8.38 -0.08 -2.16
CA TYR A 58 8.51 -0.04 -0.71
C TYR A 58 7.80 -1.22 -0.07
N LYS A 59 8.27 -1.57 1.13
CA LYS A 59 7.61 -2.45 2.08
C LYS A 59 7.48 -1.73 3.42
N VAL A 60 6.61 -2.22 4.29
CA VAL A 60 6.54 -1.70 5.65
C VAL A 60 7.52 -2.47 6.52
N ASP A 61 8.45 -1.75 7.15
CA ASP A 61 9.21 -2.28 8.28
C ASP A 61 8.29 -2.30 9.50
N VAL A 62 7.83 -3.50 9.89
CA VAL A 62 6.90 -3.68 11.01
C VAL A 62 7.50 -3.22 12.34
N GLY A 63 8.81 -3.45 12.55
CA GLY A 63 9.48 -3.12 13.80
C GLY A 63 9.61 -1.62 14.03
N ARG A 64 9.81 -0.87 12.94
CA ARG A 64 9.93 0.60 12.95
C ARG A 64 8.63 1.32 12.58
N LYS A 65 7.60 0.58 12.16
CA LYS A 65 6.36 1.09 11.56
C LYS A 65 6.65 2.21 10.55
N THR A 66 7.51 1.94 9.57
CA THR A 66 7.89 2.91 8.55
C THR A 66 7.99 2.25 7.17
N LEU A 67 7.85 3.05 6.12
CA LEU A 67 8.13 2.57 4.77
C LEU A 67 9.62 2.54 4.51
N VAL A 68 10.10 1.41 4.04
CA VAL A 68 11.49 1.26 3.60
C VAL A 68 11.50 0.91 2.12
N PRO A 69 12.38 1.55 1.32
CA PRO A 69 12.56 1.15 -0.07
C PRO A 69 13.09 -0.29 -0.09
N THR A 70 12.57 -1.10 -1.00
CA THR A 70 13.03 -2.48 -1.20
C THR A 70 14.13 -2.50 -2.25
N GLU A 71 15.08 -3.44 -2.12
CA GLU A 71 16.09 -3.63 -3.16
C GLU A 71 15.48 -4.27 -4.42
N ALA A 72 16.19 -4.16 -5.54
CA ALA A 72 15.75 -4.75 -6.80
C ALA A 72 15.69 -6.28 -6.67
N GLY A 73 14.47 -6.84 -6.72
CA GLY A 73 14.23 -8.28 -6.59
C GLY A 73 13.45 -8.68 -5.33
N GLU A 74 13.29 -7.77 -4.37
CA GLU A 74 12.43 -8.00 -3.20
C GLU A 74 10.95 -7.71 -3.50
N GLU A 75 10.06 -8.38 -2.76
CA GLU A 75 8.63 -8.10 -2.78
C GLU A 75 8.36 -6.72 -2.18
N GLY A 76 7.73 -5.85 -2.97
CA GLY A 76 7.37 -4.50 -2.57
C GLY A 76 6.32 -3.91 -3.50
N VAL A 77 5.64 -2.85 -3.04
CA VAL A 77 4.59 -2.17 -3.81
C VAL A 77 5.13 -0.87 -4.38
N TRP A 78 4.81 -0.62 -5.65
CA TRP A 78 5.08 0.66 -6.30
C TRP A 78 4.06 1.70 -5.85
N PHE A 79 4.54 2.87 -5.44
CA PHE A 79 3.69 4.01 -5.13
C PHE A 79 3.43 4.80 -6.40
N GLY A 80 2.59 4.24 -7.25
CA GLY A 80 2.04 4.94 -8.41
C GLY A 80 0.82 5.75 -8.01
N PHE A 81 0.96 7.06 -7.82
CA PHE A 81 -0.21 7.95 -7.86
C PHE A 81 -0.77 7.86 -9.27
N GLY A 82 -1.83 7.05 -9.44
CA GLY A 82 -2.56 7.02 -10.68
C GLY A 82 -3.11 8.43 -10.96
N SER A 83 -2.51 9.14 -11.91
CA SER A 83 -3.38 9.63 -12.97
C SER A 83 -4.11 8.38 -13.46
N THR A 84 -5.43 8.40 -13.40
CA THR A 84 -6.31 7.37 -13.96
C THR A 84 -6.02 7.19 -15.46
N GLY A 85 -4.90 6.56 -15.78
CA GLY A 85 -4.61 6.01 -17.09
C GLY A 85 -5.31 4.68 -17.14
N ARG A 86 -6.55 4.70 -17.64
CA ARG A 86 -7.28 3.56 -18.18
C ARG A 86 -6.29 2.58 -18.83
N THR A 87 -5.87 1.54 -18.11
CA THR A 87 -5.20 0.40 -18.74
C THR A 87 -6.30 -0.36 -19.47
N ASN A 88 -6.45 0.04 -20.73
CA ASN A 88 -7.06 -0.72 -21.79
C ASN A 88 -6.63 -2.19 -21.62
N GLN A 89 -7.56 -3.06 -21.19
CA GLN A 89 -7.43 -4.48 -21.49
C GLN A 89 -7.60 -4.62 -23.00
N SER A 90 -6.53 -4.36 -23.74
CA SER A 90 -6.40 -4.85 -25.11
C SER A 90 -5.92 -6.29 -24.99
N ASN A 91 -6.86 -7.23 -25.13
CA ASN A 91 -6.55 -8.62 -25.40
C ASN A 91 -6.37 -8.74 -26.92
N PRO A 92 -5.16 -8.95 -27.48
CA PRO A 92 -5.03 -9.37 -28.85
C PRO A 92 -5.27 -10.88 -28.93
N ALA A 93 -6.30 -11.27 -29.69
CA ALA A 93 -6.43 -12.58 -30.31
C ALA A 93 -6.61 -12.34 -31.82
#